data_AF-A0A944I4Q4-F1
#
_entry.id   AF-A0A944I4Q4-F1
#
_cell.length_a   1.000
_cell.length_b   1.000
_cell.length_c   1.000
_cell.angle_alpha   90.00
_cell.angle_beta   90.00
_cell.angle_gamma   90.00
#
_symmetry.space_group_name_H-M   'P 1'
#
loop_
_entity.id
_entity.type
_entity.pdbx_description
1 polymer ?
#
loop_
_entity_poly.entity_id
_entity_poly.type
_entity_poly.pdbx_seq_one_letter_code
_entity_poly.pdbx_strand_id
1 'polypeptide(L)'
;MNDAYRAAIITMLKNGTPTEQIQQQLPDVSVGEIAAIAETEGLTKAHRKSGPSPIPDVDPQLASALTALAWGENSHTARIRNLAARTRAGLTELQQLKRDASEVEAAEKEVAEATQHLTKAQAKLRRLKNGGKTTKAASAGAPTLDDRRQRDEIRAWARAQGMDVSQVGSISAKVMDAWNNRDSKAAVPAQRAG
;
A
#
# COMPACT_ATOMS: atom_id res chain seq x y z
N MET A 1 48.34 19.07 13.28
CA MET A 1 47.45 19.11 14.45
C MET A 1 48.04 20.04 15.50
N ASN A 2 47.28 21.02 15.99
CA ASN A 2 47.80 21.92 17.04
C ASN A 2 47.86 21.19 18.38
N ASP A 3 48.90 21.46 19.16
CA ASP A 3 49.15 20.83 20.47
C ASP A 3 47.99 21.04 21.46
N ALA A 4 47.30 22.18 21.32
CA ALA A 4 46.07 22.49 22.06
C ALA A 4 44.91 21.52 21.78
N TYR A 5 44.72 21.09 20.52
CA TYR A 5 43.69 20.10 20.18
C TYR A 5 44.02 18.73 20.74
N ARG A 6 45.29 18.33 20.71
CA ARG A 6 45.76 17.07 21.30
C ARG A 6 45.51 17.04 22.81
N ALA A 7 45.84 18.12 23.52
CA ALA A 7 45.59 18.23 24.96
C ALA A 7 44.09 18.20 25.33
N ALA A 8 43.24 18.85 24.52
CA ALA A 8 41.79 18.81 24.70
C ALA A 8 41.22 17.39 24.53
N ILE A 9 41.61 16.69 23.46
CA ILE A 9 41.19 15.30 23.21
C ILE A 9 41.63 14.38 24.34
N ILE A 10 42.88 14.51 24.81
CA ILE A 10 43.38 13.70 25.94
C ILE A 10 42.55 13.93 27.20
N THR A 11 42.17 15.18 27.47
CA THR A 11 41.35 15.54 28.63
C THR A 11 39.94 14.95 28.52
N MET A 12 39.32 15.02 27.34
CA MET A 12 37.99 14.46 27.07
C MET A 12 37.99 12.93 27.16
N LEU A 13 39.02 12.27 26.62
CA LEU A 13 39.21 10.83 26.76
C LEU A 13 39.42 10.42 28.22
N LYS A 14 40.19 11.19 29.00
CA LYS A 14 40.37 10.95 30.45
C LYS A 14 39.05 11.10 31.23
N ASN A 15 38.17 11.99 30.77
CA ASN A 15 36.84 12.21 31.33
C ASN A 15 35.80 11.18 30.84
N GLY A 16 36.18 10.25 29.97
CA GLY A 16 35.30 9.19 29.48
C GLY A 16 34.38 9.61 28.33
N THR A 17 34.65 10.73 27.66
CA THR A 17 33.88 11.19 26.50
C THR A 17 34.12 10.23 25.32
N PRO A 18 33.07 9.68 24.69
CA PRO A 18 33.20 8.79 23.54
C PRO A 18 33.75 9.54 22.32
N THR A 19 34.48 8.82 21.47
CA THR A 19 35.22 9.38 20.32
C THR A 19 34.32 10.12 19.32
N GLU A 20 33.06 9.69 19.21
CA GLU A 20 32.04 10.30 18.35
C GLU A 20 31.62 11.68 18.88
N GLN A 21 31.51 11.85 20.20
CA GLN A 21 31.20 13.14 20.81
C GLN A 21 32.38 14.11 20.71
N ILE A 22 33.62 13.60 20.84
CA ILE A 22 34.82 14.40 20.63
C ILE A 22 34.88 14.90 19.18
N GLN A 23 34.54 14.05 18.20
CA GLN A 23 34.47 14.45 16.78
C GLN A 23 33.39 15.50 16.53
N GLN A 24 32.22 15.40 17.18
CA GLN A 24 31.16 16.41 17.04
C GLN A 24 31.59 17.79 17.57
N GLN A 25 32.41 17.82 18.61
CA GLN A 25 32.93 19.06 19.19
C GLN A 25 34.17 19.58 18.44
N LEU A 26 34.91 18.68 17.80
CA LEU A 26 36.12 18.96 17.03
C LEU A 26 35.98 18.36 15.62
N PRO A 27 35.16 18.96 14.73
CA PRO A 27 34.88 18.42 13.41
C PRO A 27 36.11 18.38 12.49
N ASP A 28 37.13 19.17 12.81
CA ASP A 28 38.40 19.23 12.08
C ASP A 28 39.36 18.08 12.42
N VAL A 29 39.01 17.21 13.38
CA VAL A 29 39.82 16.06 13.79
C VAL A 29 39.07 14.77 13.44
N SER A 30 39.76 13.88 12.73
CA SER A 30 39.17 12.60 12.32
C SER A 30 39.06 11.61 13.49
N VAL A 31 38.10 10.69 13.42
CA VAL A 31 37.96 9.59 14.39
C VAL A 31 39.25 8.75 14.47
N GLY A 32 39.94 8.59 13.33
CA GLY A 32 41.22 7.88 13.26
C GLY A 32 42.33 8.57 14.06
N GLU A 33 42.40 9.90 14.03
CA GLU A 33 43.38 10.66 14.82
C GLU A 33 43.06 10.62 16.32
N ILE A 34 41.78 10.69 16.70
CA ILE A 34 41.35 10.58 18.09
C ILE A 34 41.71 9.18 18.64
N ALA A 35 41.47 8.13 17.84
CA ALA A 35 41.82 6.75 18.20
C ALA A 35 43.34 6.56 18.34
N ALA A 36 44.13 7.13 17.42
CA ALA A 36 45.59 7.08 17.50
C ALA A 36 46.12 7.80 18.76
N ILE A 37 45.53 8.94 19.12
CA ILE A 37 45.89 9.66 20.36
C ILE A 37 45.54 8.82 21.59
N ALA A 38 44.34 8.24 21.63
CA ALA A 38 43.92 7.35 22.71
C ALA A 38 44.86 6.15 22.88
N GLU A 39 45.38 5.61 21.77
CA GLU A 39 46.33 4.49 21.76
C GLU A 39 47.71 4.92 22.25
N THR A 40 48.24 6.05 21.77
CA THR A 40 49.54 6.59 22.22
C THR A 40 49.57 6.93 23.70
N GLU A 41 48.44 7.37 24.26
CA GLU A 41 48.33 7.78 25.67
C GLU A 41 47.84 6.63 26.58
N GLY A 42 47.65 5.42 26.02
CA GLY A 42 47.25 4.22 26.78
C GLY A 42 45.82 4.26 27.35
N LEU A 43 44.98 5.19 26.90
CA LEU A 43 43.59 5.36 27.33
C LEU A 43 42.63 4.33 26.72
N THR A 44 43.07 3.56 25.74
CA THR A 44 42.29 2.45 25.13
C THR A 44 41.95 1.33 26.12
N LYS A 45 42.70 1.17 27.21
CA LYS A 45 42.39 0.17 28.26
C LYS A 45 41.29 0.61 29.23
N ALA A 46 41.10 1.91 29.45
CA ALA A 46 40.03 2.43 30.31
C ALA A 46 38.65 2.25 29.67
N HIS A 47 38.57 2.33 28.34
CA HIS A 47 37.36 2.04 27.55
C HIS A 47 37.07 0.54 27.35
N ARG A 48 37.94 -0.38 27.78
CA ARG A 48 37.65 -1.82 27.76
C ARG A 48 36.94 -2.31 29.04
N LYS A 49 36.98 -1.52 30.13
CA LYS A 49 36.21 -1.76 31.36
C LYS A 49 34.88 -1.04 31.41
N SER A 50 34.73 0.02 30.63
CA SER A 50 33.43 0.62 30.28
C SER A 50 33.03 0.02 28.93
N GLY A 51 32.47 -1.20 28.96
CA GLY A 51 31.94 -1.85 27.76
C GLY A 51 31.00 -0.92 26.97
N PRO A 52 30.77 -1.20 25.68
CA PRO A 52 30.10 -0.30 24.76
C PRO A 52 28.78 0.22 25.35
N SER A 53 28.56 1.53 25.24
CA SER A 53 27.24 2.12 25.46
C SER A 53 26.18 1.27 24.74
N PRO A 54 25.00 1.04 25.35
CA PRO A 54 24.01 0.11 24.84
C PRO A 54 23.70 0.43 23.37
N ILE A 55 23.90 -0.55 22.49
CA ILE A 55 23.24 -0.57 21.20
C ILE A 55 21.74 -0.41 21.53
N PRO A 56 21.04 0.60 21.00
CA PRO A 56 19.62 0.74 21.27
C PRO A 56 18.91 -0.51 20.71
N ASP A 57 18.13 -1.18 21.55
CA ASP A 57 17.18 -2.25 21.23
C ASP A 57 17.72 -3.58 20.66
N VAL A 58 18.84 -4.11 21.17
CA VAL A 58 19.04 -5.57 21.06
C VAL A 58 18.31 -6.23 22.22
N ASP A 59 17.24 -6.98 21.92
CA ASP A 59 16.53 -7.78 22.90
C ASP A 59 17.54 -8.59 23.73
N PRO A 60 17.64 -8.36 25.05
CA PRO A 60 18.63 -9.02 25.90
C PRO A 60 18.48 -10.54 25.87
N GLN A 61 17.27 -11.05 25.63
CA GLN A 61 17.00 -12.47 25.51
C GLN A 61 17.56 -13.06 24.20
N LEU A 62 17.49 -12.32 23.09
CA LEU A 62 18.11 -12.70 21.83
C LEU A 62 19.64 -12.74 21.94
N ALA A 63 20.24 -11.72 22.58
CA ALA A 63 21.68 -11.69 22.81
C ALA A 63 22.16 -12.89 23.67
N SER A 64 21.39 -13.22 24.71
CA SER A 64 21.64 -14.40 25.54
C SER A 64 21.53 -15.71 24.75
N ALA A 65 20.49 -15.84 23.91
CA ALA A 65 20.26 -17.03 23.08
C ALA A 65 21.39 -17.26 22.05
N LEU A 66 21.88 -16.19 21.40
CA LEU A 66 23.02 -16.27 20.48
C LEU A 66 24.31 -16.68 21.19
N THR A 67 24.52 -16.18 22.41
CA THR A 67 25.67 -16.57 23.24
C THR A 67 25.58 -18.05 23.64
N ALA A 68 24.39 -18.53 24.02
CA ALA A 68 24.16 -19.93 24.33
C ALA A 68 24.36 -20.86 23.11
N LEU A 69 23.96 -20.42 21.91
CA LEU A 69 24.19 -21.14 20.67
C LEU A 69 25.70 -21.31 20.39
N ALA A 70 26.47 -20.21 20.50
CA ALA A 70 27.91 -20.22 20.26
C ALA A 70 28.69 -21.08 21.28
N TRP A 71 28.28 -21.06 22.55
CA TRP A 71 28.80 -21.98 23.56
C TRP A 71 28.44 -23.44 23.22
N GLY A 72 27.20 -23.66 22.78
CA GLY A 72 26.69 -25.00 22.47
C GLY A 72 27.44 -25.68 21.32
N GLU A 73 27.83 -24.94 20.29
CA GLU A 73 28.65 -25.43 19.17
C GLU A 73 30.05 -25.89 19.60
N ASN A 74 30.64 -25.21 20.58
CA ASN A 74 31.97 -25.52 21.13
C ASN A 74 31.92 -26.47 22.34
N SER A 75 30.74 -26.97 22.70
CA SER A 75 30.57 -27.84 23.87
C SER A 75 31.15 -29.24 23.62
N HIS A 76 31.75 -29.84 24.65
CA HIS A 76 32.30 -31.19 24.57
C HIS A 76 31.21 -32.28 24.57
N THR A 77 29.97 -31.93 24.95
CA THR A 77 28.84 -32.87 24.96
C THR A 77 28.19 -32.92 23.58
N ALA A 78 28.15 -34.11 22.96
CA ALA A 78 27.54 -34.31 21.64
C ALA A 78 26.06 -33.87 21.58
N ARG A 79 25.30 -34.09 22.67
CA ARG A 79 23.89 -33.65 22.77
C ARG A 79 23.74 -32.14 22.60
N ILE A 80 24.62 -31.36 23.24
CA ILE A 80 24.56 -29.89 23.23
C ILE A 80 24.95 -29.37 21.83
N ARG A 81 26.02 -29.91 21.24
CA ARG A 81 26.42 -29.56 19.86
C ARG A 81 25.33 -29.87 18.84
N ASN A 82 24.71 -31.05 18.95
CA ASN A 82 23.62 -31.45 18.05
C ASN A 82 22.40 -30.52 18.18
N LEU A 83 22.09 -30.05 19.39
CA LEU A 83 21.01 -29.09 19.58
C LEU A 83 21.35 -27.74 18.93
N ALA A 84 22.55 -27.20 19.18
CA ALA A 84 22.98 -25.93 18.59
C ALA A 84 23.00 -25.99 17.05
N ALA A 85 23.53 -27.08 16.47
CA ALA A 85 23.55 -27.28 15.03
C ALA A 85 22.14 -27.32 14.41
N ARG A 86 21.18 -28.00 15.06
CA ARG A 86 19.78 -28.03 14.61
C ARG A 86 19.13 -26.65 14.71
N THR A 87 19.37 -25.91 15.79
CA THR A 87 18.85 -24.56 15.95
C THR A 87 19.39 -23.63 14.85
N ARG A 88 20.69 -23.72 14.52
CA ARG A 88 21.29 -22.97 13.41
C ARG A 88 20.68 -23.35 12.06
N ALA A 89 20.46 -24.64 11.82
CA ALA A 89 19.79 -25.11 10.61
C ALA A 89 18.37 -24.53 10.50
N GLY A 90 17.59 -24.59 11.58
CA GLY A 90 16.22 -24.03 11.60
C GLY A 90 16.18 -22.52 11.40
N LEU A 91 17.15 -21.76 11.94
CA LEU A 91 17.27 -20.32 11.66
C LEU A 91 17.58 -20.04 10.18
N THR A 92 18.42 -20.88 9.56
CA THR A 92 18.76 -20.77 8.13
C THR A 92 17.53 -21.05 7.26
N GLU A 93 16.75 -22.08 7.62
CA GLU A 93 15.48 -22.40 6.95
C GLU A 93 14.46 -21.27 7.08
N LEU A 94 14.29 -20.70 8.28
CA LEU A 94 13.38 -19.56 8.48
C LEU A 94 13.80 -18.33 7.65
N GLN A 95 15.10 -18.08 7.53
CA GLN A 95 15.60 -17.01 6.66
C GLN A 95 15.29 -17.28 5.18
N GLN A 96 15.37 -18.53 4.73
CA GLN A 96 15.00 -18.89 3.36
C GLN A 96 13.50 -18.69 3.12
N LEU A 97 12.65 -19.21 4.02
CA LEU A 97 11.20 -19.03 3.92
C LEU A 97 10.79 -17.55 3.88
N LYS A 98 11.49 -16.69 4.62
CA LYS A 98 11.25 -15.25 4.57
C LYS A 98 11.56 -14.65 3.19
N ARG A 99 12.65 -15.10 2.54
CA ARG A 99 13.00 -14.64 1.18
C ARG A 99 11.96 -15.13 0.19
N ASP A 100 11.64 -16.42 0.21
CA ASP A 100 10.65 -17.01 -0.69
C ASP A 100 9.29 -16.32 -0.54
N ALA A 101 8.85 -16.04 0.69
CA ALA A 101 7.61 -15.29 0.95
C ALA A 101 7.67 -13.86 0.36
N SER A 102 8.81 -13.18 0.46
CA SER A 102 8.95 -11.84 -0.14
C SER A 102 8.95 -11.85 -1.66
N GLU A 103 9.49 -12.92 -2.28
CA GLU A 103 9.44 -13.11 -3.74
C GLU A 103 8.01 -13.41 -4.21
N VAL A 104 7.26 -14.22 -3.46
CA VAL A 104 5.84 -14.46 -3.73
C VAL A 104 5.03 -13.16 -3.62
N GLU A 105 5.22 -12.37 -2.57
CA GLU A 105 4.52 -11.09 -2.41
C GLU A 105 4.85 -10.11 -3.54
N ALA A 106 6.11 -10.07 -4.01
CA ALA A 106 6.50 -9.27 -5.15
C ALA A 106 5.81 -9.72 -6.45
N ALA A 107 5.80 -11.03 -6.71
CA ALA A 107 5.12 -11.60 -7.87
C ALA A 107 3.60 -11.35 -7.84
N GLU A 108 2.96 -11.46 -6.67
CA GLU A 108 1.54 -11.13 -6.50
C GLU A 108 1.24 -9.65 -6.83
N LYS A 109 2.13 -8.72 -6.43
CA LYS A 109 2.00 -7.31 -6.79
C LYS A 109 2.11 -7.10 -8.30
N GLU A 110 3.06 -7.74 -8.97
CA GLU A 110 3.19 -7.66 -10.42
C GLU A 110 1.95 -8.19 -11.14
N VAL A 111 1.39 -9.31 -10.68
CA VAL A 111 0.14 -9.87 -11.22
C VAL A 111 -1.04 -8.91 -11.02
N ALA A 112 -1.12 -8.28 -9.85
CA ALA A 112 -2.16 -7.29 -9.56
C ALA A 112 -2.06 -6.07 -10.50
N GLU A 113 -0.86 -5.54 -10.68
CA GLU A 113 -0.59 -4.43 -11.61
C GLU A 113 -0.95 -4.81 -13.05
N ALA A 114 -0.44 -5.95 -13.53
CA ALA A 114 -0.75 -6.46 -14.87
C ALA A 114 -2.26 -6.61 -15.09
N THR A 115 -2.98 -7.10 -14.09
CA THR A 115 -4.45 -7.25 -14.14
C THR A 115 -5.15 -5.89 -14.22
N GLN A 116 -4.68 -4.89 -13.48
CA GLN A 116 -5.20 -3.52 -13.59
C GLN A 116 -4.94 -2.94 -14.99
N HIS A 117 -3.76 -3.14 -15.55
CA HIS A 117 -3.41 -2.71 -16.90
C HIS A 117 -4.30 -3.39 -17.96
N LEU A 118 -4.51 -4.70 -17.85
CA LEU A 118 -5.43 -5.44 -18.73
C LEU A 118 -6.86 -4.90 -18.62
N THR A 119 -7.34 -4.67 -17.40
CA THR A 119 -8.69 -4.14 -17.17
C THR A 119 -8.86 -2.77 -17.81
N LYS A 120 -7.88 -1.87 -17.67
CA LYS A 120 -7.86 -0.55 -18.32
C LYS A 120 -7.85 -0.67 -19.85
N ALA A 121 -7.02 -1.55 -20.39
CA ALA A 121 -6.93 -1.79 -21.84
C ALA A 121 -8.24 -2.37 -22.40
N GLN A 122 -8.85 -3.34 -21.72
CA GLN A 122 -10.15 -3.91 -22.09
C GLN A 122 -11.26 -2.86 -22.02
N ALA A 123 -11.27 -2.01 -21.00
CA ALA A 123 -12.23 -0.91 -20.89
C ALA A 123 -12.08 0.10 -22.04
N LYS A 124 -10.84 0.44 -22.43
CA LYS A 124 -10.55 1.28 -23.59
C LYS A 124 -11.04 0.64 -24.89
N LEU A 125 -10.76 -0.66 -25.08
CA LEU A 125 -11.22 -1.41 -26.26
C LEU A 125 -12.75 -1.46 -26.33
N ARG A 126 -13.44 -1.71 -25.21
CA ARG A 126 -14.90 -1.68 -25.14
C ARG A 126 -15.44 -0.29 -25.45
N ARG A 127 -14.81 0.77 -24.94
CA ARG A 127 -15.19 2.16 -25.27
C ARG A 127 -14.99 2.48 -26.74
N LEU A 128 -13.93 2.01 -27.38
CA LEU A 128 -13.71 2.24 -28.82
C LEU A 128 -14.69 1.42 -29.68
N LYS A 129 -14.91 0.14 -29.35
CA LYS A 129 -15.90 -0.71 -30.04
C LYS A 129 -17.33 -0.17 -29.90
N ASN A 130 -17.71 0.30 -28.71
CA ASN A 130 -19.04 0.83 -28.45
C ASN A 130 -19.15 2.32 -28.77
N GLY A 131 -18.04 3.05 -28.87
CA GLY A 131 -17.98 4.47 -29.20
C GLY A 131 -18.31 4.76 -30.67
N GLY A 132 -18.24 3.74 -31.54
CA GLY A 132 -18.84 3.78 -32.89
C GLY A 132 -20.34 3.51 -32.90
N LYS A 133 -20.93 3.08 -31.78
CA LYS A 133 -22.36 2.79 -31.63
C LYS A 133 -22.91 3.69 -30.54
N THR A 134 -23.20 4.94 -30.90
CA THR A 134 -23.88 5.91 -30.04
C THR A 134 -25.28 5.44 -29.69
N THR A 135 -25.41 4.53 -28.74
CA THR A 135 -26.62 4.37 -27.94
C THR A 135 -26.42 5.21 -26.70
N LYS A 136 -27.00 6.41 -26.74
CA LYS A 136 -27.43 7.25 -25.62
C LYS A 136 -27.51 6.42 -24.33
N ALA A 137 -26.68 6.76 -23.35
CA ALA A 137 -26.67 6.11 -22.04
C ALA A 137 -28.09 6.20 -21.42
N ALA A 138 -28.83 5.10 -21.46
CA ALA A 138 -29.99 4.91 -20.61
C ALA A 138 -29.45 4.63 -19.20
N SER A 139 -29.60 5.60 -18.32
CA SER A 139 -29.41 5.42 -16.88
C SER A 139 -30.29 4.27 -16.42
N ALA A 140 -29.67 3.15 -16.03
CA ALA A 140 -30.31 2.04 -15.34
C ALA A 140 -30.65 2.47 -13.90
N GLY A 141 -31.62 3.37 -13.76
CA GLY A 141 -32.34 3.58 -12.51
C GLY A 141 -33.56 2.67 -12.51
N ALA A 142 -33.81 1.99 -11.38
CA ALA A 142 -35.11 1.34 -11.17
C ALA A 142 -36.22 2.39 -11.38
N PRO A 143 -37.35 2.05 -12.03
CA PRO A 143 -38.42 3.02 -12.28
C PRO A 143 -38.87 3.63 -10.94
N THR A 144 -38.78 4.95 -10.85
CA THR A 144 -39.23 5.71 -9.68
C THR A 144 -40.74 5.50 -9.50
N LEU A 145 -41.27 5.79 -8.31
CA LEU A 145 -42.71 5.68 -8.07
C LEU A 145 -43.52 6.57 -9.02
N ASP A 146 -42.94 7.71 -9.41
CA ASP A 146 -43.53 8.63 -10.39
C ASP A 146 -43.58 8.02 -11.80
N ASP A 147 -42.52 7.29 -12.21
CA ASP A 147 -42.51 6.56 -13.49
C ASP A 147 -43.61 5.49 -13.56
N ARG A 148 -43.95 4.87 -12.42
CA ARG A 148 -45.03 3.87 -12.36
C ARG A 148 -46.40 4.52 -12.47
N ARG A 149 -46.64 5.60 -11.72
CA ARG A 149 -47.90 6.36 -11.77
C ARG A 149 -48.17 6.90 -13.17
N GLN A 150 -47.15 7.51 -13.79
CA GLN A 150 -47.27 8.04 -15.15
C GLN A 150 -47.60 6.94 -16.17
N ARG A 151 -47.02 5.74 -16.02
CA ARG A 151 -47.36 4.59 -16.88
C ARG A 151 -48.80 4.12 -16.69
N ASP A 152 -49.32 4.15 -15.47
CA ASP A 152 -50.71 3.79 -15.20
C ASP A 152 -51.70 4.80 -15.79
N GLU A 153 -51.37 6.10 -15.73
CA GLU A 153 -52.14 7.16 -16.39
C GLU A 153 -52.18 6.99 -17.91
N ILE A 154 -51.03 6.71 -18.54
CA ILE A 154 -50.96 6.46 -19.98
C ILE A 154 -51.81 5.24 -20.36
N ARG A 155 -51.80 4.17 -19.55
CA ARG A 155 -52.63 2.98 -19.80
C ARG A 155 -54.12 3.28 -19.64
N ALA A 156 -54.51 4.03 -18.62
CA ALA A 156 -55.90 4.43 -18.41
C ALA A 156 -56.43 5.27 -19.59
N TRP A 157 -55.63 6.24 -20.03
CA TRP A 157 -55.94 7.05 -21.20
C TRP A 157 -56.00 6.21 -22.48
N ALA A 158 -55.05 5.30 -22.69
CA ALA A 158 -55.02 4.47 -23.88
C ALA A 158 -56.26 3.57 -23.99
N ARG A 159 -56.71 2.98 -22.88
CA ARG A 159 -57.97 2.21 -22.83
C ARG A 159 -59.19 3.10 -23.11
N ALA A 160 -59.22 4.32 -22.57
CA ALA A 160 -60.30 5.27 -22.85
C ALA A 160 -60.37 5.67 -24.34
N GLN A 161 -59.24 5.64 -25.05
CA GLN A 161 -59.16 5.86 -26.49
C GLN A 161 -59.39 4.58 -27.33
N GLY A 162 -59.72 3.44 -26.69
CA GLY A 162 -59.93 2.16 -27.36
C GLY A 162 -58.65 1.51 -27.89
N MET A 163 -57.47 1.93 -27.40
CA MET A 163 -56.20 1.32 -27.78
C MET A 163 -55.89 0.09 -26.91
N ASP A 164 -55.39 -0.96 -27.57
CA ASP A 164 -54.98 -2.20 -26.89
C ASP A 164 -53.65 -2.01 -26.15
N VAL A 165 -53.70 -2.16 -24.82
CA VAL A 165 -52.55 -2.01 -23.91
C VAL A 165 -52.55 -3.10 -22.85
N SER A 166 -51.40 -3.76 -22.70
CA SER A 166 -51.18 -4.74 -21.63
C SER A 166 -51.32 -4.08 -20.25
N GLN A 167 -51.94 -4.81 -19.30
CA GLN A 167 -52.05 -4.37 -17.91
C GLN A 167 -50.70 -4.31 -17.19
N VAL A 168 -49.72 -5.12 -17.62
CA VAL A 168 -48.41 -5.25 -16.98
C VAL A 168 -47.29 -5.14 -18.02
N GLY A 169 -46.16 -4.58 -17.63
CA GLY A 169 -44.97 -4.49 -18.47
C GLY A 169 -44.84 -3.17 -19.24
N SER A 170 -44.06 -3.19 -20.32
CA SER A 170 -43.77 -2.01 -21.13
C SER A 170 -44.98 -1.57 -21.95
N ILE A 171 -45.19 -0.26 -22.04
CA ILE A 171 -46.20 0.34 -22.94
C ILE A 171 -45.64 0.30 -24.36
N SER A 172 -46.49 0.02 -25.36
CA SER A 172 -46.09 0.00 -26.76
C SER A 172 -45.71 1.40 -27.24
N ALA A 173 -44.69 1.49 -28.12
CA ALA A 173 -44.21 2.78 -28.63
C ALA A 173 -45.33 3.60 -29.30
N LYS A 174 -46.23 2.93 -30.02
CA LYS A 174 -47.40 3.55 -30.66
C LYS A 174 -48.31 4.31 -29.68
N VAL A 175 -48.50 3.76 -28.48
CA VAL A 175 -49.33 4.39 -27.44
C VAL A 175 -48.59 5.56 -26.80
N MET A 176 -47.27 5.45 -26.61
CA MET A 176 -46.45 6.54 -26.11
C MET A 176 -46.43 7.73 -27.08
N ASP A 177 -46.31 7.47 -28.39
CA ASP A 177 -46.36 8.51 -29.42
C ASP A 177 -47.74 9.17 -29.49
N ALA A 178 -48.82 8.40 -29.35
CA ALA A 178 -50.18 8.95 -29.30
C ALA A 178 -50.38 9.83 -28.06
N TRP A 179 -49.86 9.42 -26.90
CA TRP A 179 -49.90 10.20 -25.67
C TRP A 179 -49.11 11.50 -25.78
N ASN A 180 -47.90 11.46 -26.33
CA ASN A 180 -47.05 12.65 -26.50
C ASN A 180 -47.66 13.64 -27.50
N ASN A 181 -48.36 13.15 -28.53
CA ASN A 181 -49.03 13.97 -29.54
C ASN A 181 -50.46 14.37 -29.16
N ARG A 182 -50.96 14.01 -27.97
CA ARG A 182 -52.35 14.29 -27.54
C ARG A 182 -52.64 15.80 -27.53
N ASP A 183 -51.67 16.60 -27.09
CA ASP A 183 -51.78 18.05 -26.92
C ASP A 183 -51.46 18.78 -28.23
N SER A 184 -50.73 18.14 -29.14
CA SER A 184 -50.39 18.66 -30.48
C SER A 184 -51.57 18.67 -31.45
N LYS A 185 -52.66 17.96 -31.14
CA LYS A 185 -53.89 17.90 -31.96
C LYS A 185 -54.95 18.94 -31.59
N ALA A 186 -54.66 19.87 -30.67
CA ALA A 186 -55.57 20.95 -30.28
C ALA A 186 -55.36 22.29 -31.04
N ALA A 187 -54.48 22.35 -32.04
CA ALA A 187 -54.31 23.52 -32.90
C ALA A 187 -54.86 23.25 -34.32
N VAL A 188 -56.18 23.29 -34.47
CA VAL A 188 -56.81 23.51 -35.78
C VAL A 188 -56.84 25.03 -36.02
N PRO A 189 -56.21 25.56 -37.08
CA PRO A 189 -56.27 26.98 -37.40
C PRO A 189 -57.68 27.35 -37.86
N ALA A 190 -58.24 28.40 -37.26
CA ALA A 190 -59.49 29.00 -37.68
C ALA A 190 -59.36 29.57 -39.11
N GLN A 191 -59.99 28.92 -40.09
CA GLN A 191 -60.27 29.54 -41.39
C GLN A 191 -61.24 30.70 -41.17
N ARG A 192 -60.74 31.93 -41.33
CA ARG A 192 -61.58 33.13 -41.48
C ARG A 192 -62.16 33.15 -42.88
N ALA A 193 -63.48 33.26 -42.96
CA ALA A 193 -64.20 33.70 -44.13
C ALA A 193 -63.87 35.17 -44.45
N GLY A 194 -63.74 35.46 -45.74
CA GLY A 194 -63.58 36.78 -46.35
C GLY A 194 -63.69 36.62 -47.85
#